data_AF-A0A7S2ECX5-F1
#
_entry.id   AF-A0A7S2ECX5-F1
#
_cell.length_a   1.000
_cell.length_b   1.000
_cell.length_c   1.000
_cell.angle_alpha   90.00
_cell.angle_beta   90.00
_cell.angle_gamma   90.00
#
_symmetry.space_group_name_H-M   'P 1'
#
loop_
_entity.id
_entity.type
_entity.pdbx_description
1 polymer ?
#
loop_
_entity_poly.entity_id
_entity_poly.type
_entity_poly.pdbx_seq_one_letter_code
_entity_poly.pdbx_strand_id
1 'polypeptide(L)'
;MMLFSLKRNDDVHQEYDDDEEEEEYDKNDNNNDAVKIRYRGRIAYDGTGYSGWQTQSKGRTVQAELELILSKRFNRSIKIVGAGRTDAGVHARGQAFHFDLVQDDLYSGNYQQQQQSNVEKKEDDEEEETFIRKLQSSLNSMLRGDTRVWNLSRAPIEIISNNDDDDDNDNSTTTTKNTKDTLLPSSTYQQPSHHHRQWHAIMSAQSKLYSYRITTNDYLDPIQRHTRVHIYDTVNITTLQSVLQYYVGTHDFRAFAGAIEANMRKSG
;
A
#
# COMPACT_ATOMS: atom_id res chain seq x y z
N MET A 1 -19.68 4.91 -14.74
CA MET A 1 -18.53 4.76 -13.82
C MET A 1 -18.94 3.72 -12.81
N MET A 2 -18.46 2.48 -12.95
CA MET A 2 -18.69 1.47 -11.91
C MET A 2 -17.67 1.70 -10.81
N LEU A 3 -18.15 1.97 -9.60
CA LEU A 3 -17.36 2.08 -8.38
C LEU A 3 -17.62 0.79 -7.62
N PHE A 4 -16.70 -0.17 -7.69
CA PHE A 4 -16.73 -1.31 -6.81
C PHE A 4 -15.88 -0.97 -5.59
N SER A 5 -16.51 -1.00 -4.41
CA SER A 5 -15.85 -0.94 -3.13
C SER A 5 -16.02 -2.31 -2.48
N LEU A 6 -14.95 -3.10 -2.47
CA LEU A 6 -14.89 -4.31 -1.67
C LEU A 6 -14.59 -3.87 -0.24
N LYS A 7 -15.58 -3.99 0.65
CA LYS A 7 -15.36 -3.94 2.09
C LYS A 7 -14.86 -5.32 2.54
N ARG A 8 -13.90 -5.35 3.46
CA ARG A 8 -13.53 -6.57 4.17
C ARG A 8 -14.75 -7.01 5.01
N ASN A 9 -15.19 -8.24 4.84
CA ASN A 9 -16.12 -8.89 5.77
C ASN A 9 -15.28 -9.70 6.75
N ASP A 10 -15.46 -9.47 8.04
CA ASP A 10 -14.68 -10.15 9.09
C ASP A 10 -15.26 -11.54 9.45
N ASP A 11 -16.45 -11.89 8.92
CA ASP A 11 -17.16 -13.17 9.17
C ASP A 11 -16.82 -14.35 8.24
N VAL A 12 -15.73 -14.26 7.46
CA VAL A 12 -15.25 -15.41 6.69
C VAL A 12 -13.94 -15.86 7.29
N HIS A 13 -13.99 -16.90 8.12
CA HIS A 13 -12.86 -17.81 8.30
C HIS A 13 -12.56 -18.45 6.94
N GLN A 14 -11.88 -17.70 6.08
CA GLN A 14 -11.12 -18.26 4.98
C GLN A 14 -9.95 -18.97 5.66
N GLU A 15 -9.93 -20.30 5.57
CA GLU A 15 -8.66 -21.02 5.47
C GLU A 15 -7.91 -20.33 4.34
N TYR A 16 -7.01 -19.42 4.73
CA TYR A 16 -5.94 -19.02 3.85
C TYR A 16 -5.17 -20.31 3.60
N ASP A 17 -4.98 -20.67 2.33
CA ASP A 17 -3.83 -21.51 1.99
C ASP A 17 -2.64 -20.72 2.50
N ASP A 18 -2.17 -21.11 3.68
CA ASP A 18 -0.92 -20.74 4.30
C ASP A 18 0.19 -21.23 3.36
N ASP A 19 0.34 -20.56 2.22
CA ASP A 19 1.68 -20.16 1.82
C ASP A 19 2.13 -19.21 2.92
N GLU A 20 2.56 -19.80 4.04
CA GLU A 20 3.51 -19.23 4.98
C GLU A 20 4.69 -18.76 4.11
N GLU A 21 4.58 -17.59 3.48
CA GLU A 21 5.65 -16.61 3.59
C GLU A 21 5.71 -16.32 5.10
N GLU A 22 6.30 -17.26 5.85
CA GLU A 22 6.94 -16.94 7.12
C GLU A 22 7.65 -15.62 6.83
N GLU A 23 7.22 -14.54 7.48
CA GLU A 23 8.12 -13.42 7.67
C GLU A 23 9.32 -14.07 8.33
N GLU A 24 10.33 -14.42 7.54
CA GLU A 24 11.62 -14.84 8.03
C GLU A 24 12.11 -13.62 8.79
N TYR A 25 11.77 -13.60 10.08
CA TYR A 25 12.50 -12.85 11.07
C TYR A 25 13.91 -13.38 10.93
N ASP A 26 14.71 -12.65 10.15
CA ASP A 26 16.12 -12.93 9.95
C ASP A 26 16.76 -12.97 11.33
N LYS A 27 16.82 -14.17 11.91
CA LYS A 27 17.35 -14.44 13.26
C LYS A 27 18.88 -14.39 13.27
N ASN A 28 19.50 -13.90 12.19
CA ASN A 28 20.94 -13.90 11.98
C ASN A 28 21.52 -12.52 11.67
N ASP A 29 21.00 -11.43 12.25
CA ASP A 29 21.76 -10.18 12.33
C ASP A 29 22.19 -9.88 13.77
N ASN A 30 23.28 -10.54 14.17
CA ASN A 30 24.06 -10.14 15.34
C ASN A 30 24.59 -8.71 15.09
N ASN A 31 24.12 -7.75 15.90
CA ASN A 31 24.57 -6.36 16.06
C ASN A 31 24.03 -5.29 15.09
N ASN A 32 22.72 -5.01 15.14
CA ASN A 32 22.13 -3.67 15.34
C ASN A 32 20.61 -3.76 15.15
N ASP A 33 19.84 -3.75 16.24
CA ASP A 33 18.40 -3.41 16.17
C ASP A 33 18.27 -1.91 15.85
N ALA A 34 18.67 -1.53 14.64
CA ALA A 34 18.51 -0.16 14.16
C ALA A 34 17.02 0.15 14.15
N VAL A 35 16.62 1.20 14.88
CA VAL A 35 15.24 1.64 14.96
C VAL A 35 14.72 1.90 13.54
N LYS A 36 13.74 1.09 13.10
CA LYS A 36 13.09 1.21 11.80
C LYS A 36 11.94 2.22 11.88
N ILE A 37 11.94 3.17 10.95
CA ILE A 37 10.91 4.19 10.78
C ILE A 37 10.16 3.89 9.48
N ARG A 38 8.86 3.66 9.60
CA ARG A 38 7.99 3.34 8.47
C ARG A 38 7.48 4.58 7.78
N TYR A 39 7.60 4.60 6.45
CA TYR A 39 7.01 5.61 5.58
C TYR A 39 5.96 4.96 4.68
N ARG A 40 4.88 5.70 4.41
CA ARG A 40 3.81 5.30 3.50
C ARG A 40 3.62 6.32 2.40
N GLY A 41 3.16 5.87 1.24
CA GLY A 41 2.88 6.75 0.11
C GLY A 41 1.86 6.17 -0.86
N ARG A 42 1.57 6.93 -1.90
CA ARG A 42 0.75 6.53 -3.04
C ARG A 42 1.60 6.55 -4.30
N ILE A 43 1.43 5.56 -5.16
CA ILE A 43 2.05 5.52 -6.48
C ILE A 43 1.00 5.40 -7.57
N ALA A 44 1.09 6.29 -8.56
CA ALA A 44 0.34 6.23 -9.80
C ALA A 44 1.23 5.68 -10.91
N TYR A 45 0.68 4.85 -11.80
CA TYR A 45 1.42 4.30 -12.93
C TYR A 45 0.53 3.93 -14.11
N ASP A 46 1.08 4.09 -15.32
CA ASP A 46 0.59 3.46 -16.55
C ASP A 46 1.13 2.03 -16.61
N GLY A 47 0.22 1.05 -16.53
CA GLY A 47 0.56 -0.38 -16.46
C GLY A 47 1.05 -0.98 -17.78
N THR A 48 0.91 -0.28 -18.91
CA THR A 48 1.16 -0.83 -20.26
C THR A 48 2.57 -1.41 -20.41
N GLY A 49 3.56 -0.77 -19.78
CA GLY A 49 4.96 -1.18 -19.82
C GLY A 49 5.42 -2.09 -18.68
N TYR A 50 4.48 -2.61 -17.87
CA TYR A 50 4.77 -3.41 -16.69
C TYR A 50 4.07 -4.78 -16.72
N SER A 51 4.79 -5.78 -16.22
CA SER A 51 4.32 -7.15 -15.96
C SER A 51 3.51 -7.25 -14.65
N GLY A 52 2.88 -6.14 -14.22
CA GLY A 52 2.10 -6.02 -13.00
C GLY A 52 2.85 -5.33 -11.86
N TRP A 53 2.23 -5.36 -10.67
CA TRP A 53 2.79 -4.78 -9.45
C TRP A 53 3.97 -5.59 -8.90
N GLN A 54 3.72 -6.86 -8.56
CA GLN A 54 4.60 -7.71 -7.76
C GLN A 54 5.90 -8.00 -8.53
N THR A 55 7.04 -7.94 -7.84
CA THR A 55 8.33 -8.38 -8.39
C THR A 55 8.27 -9.83 -8.88
N GLN A 56 8.83 -10.08 -10.06
CA GLN A 56 8.88 -11.40 -10.70
C GLN A 56 10.29 -11.66 -11.25
N SER A 57 10.60 -12.92 -11.54
CA SER A 57 11.90 -13.31 -12.11
C SER A 57 12.14 -12.81 -13.52
N LYS A 58 11.06 -12.50 -14.26
CA LYS A 58 11.10 -11.97 -15.63
C LYS A 58 10.11 -10.83 -15.78
N GLY A 59 10.49 -9.83 -16.57
CA GLY A 59 9.66 -8.66 -16.84
C GLY A 59 9.89 -7.52 -15.85
N ARG A 60 9.41 -6.35 -16.23
CA ARG A 60 9.54 -5.12 -15.44
C ARG A 60 8.29 -4.93 -14.61
N THR A 61 8.44 -4.74 -13.31
CA THR A 61 7.31 -4.64 -12.37
C THR A 61 7.42 -3.33 -11.60
N VAL A 62 6.28 -2.76 -11.20
CA VAL A 62 6.28 -1.48 -10.49
C VAL A 62 7.01 -1.57 -9.15
N GLN A 63 6.85 -2.69 -8.43
CA GLN A 63 7.53 -2.92 -7.15
C GLN A 63 9.05 -2.91 -7.31
N ALA A 64 9.60 -3.76 -8.18
CA ALA A 64 11.05 -3.84 -8.41
C ALA A 64 11.68 -2.49 -8.80
N GLU A 65 10.96 -1.65 -9.55
CA GLU A 65 11.47 -0.34 -9.94
C GLU A 65 11.53 0.65 -8.79
N LEU A 66 10.48 0.71 -7.98
CA LEU A 66 10.45 1.57 -6.81
C LEU A 66 11.47 1.09 -5.76
N GLU A 67 11.60 -0.24 -5.54
CA GLU A 67 12.65 -0.84 -4.70
C GLU A 67 14.05 -0.47 -5.22
N LEU A 68 14.30 -0.57 -6.54
CA LEU A 68 15.58 -0.20 -7.14
C LEU A 68 15.92 1.27 -6.89
N ILE A 69 14.96 2.17 -7.05
CA ILE A 69 15.17 3.62 -6.88
C ILE A 69 15.41 3.97 -5.40
N LEU A 70 14.61 3.41 -4.50
CA LEU A 70 14.82 3.56 -3.05
C LEU A 70 16.20 3.02 -2.67
N SER A 71 16.54 1.83 -3.17
CA SER A 71 17.81 1.20 -2.83
C SER A 71 19.02 1.99 -3.33
N LYS A 72 18.92 2.56 -4.55
CA LYS A 72 19.94 3.48 -5.08
C LYS A 72 20.06 4.75 -4.26
N ARG A 73 18.94 5.32 -3.82
CA ARG A 73 18.92 6.57 -3.06
C ARG A 73 19.57 6.41 -1.68
N PHE A 74 19.33 5.29 -1.01
CA PHE A 74 19.82 5.01 0.34
C PHE A 74 21.08 4.12 0.36
N ASN A 75 21.59 3.74 -0.82
CA ASN A 75 22.77 2.88 -0.96
C ASN A 75 22.69 1.57 -0.16
N ARG A 76 21.49 1.00 -0.04
CA ARG A 76 21.22 -0.28 0.63
C ARG A 76 19.97 -0.91 0.05
N SER A 77 19.76 -2.21 0.23
CA SER A 77 18.52 -2.86 -0.19
C SER A 77 17.32 -2.32 0.60
N ILE A 78 16.31 -1.79 -0.10
CA ILE A 78 15.04 -1.35 0.46
C ILE A 78 13.91 -2.15 -0.20
N LYS A 79 13.13 -2.84 0.64
CA LYS A 79 11.91 -3.54 0.24
C LYS A 79 10.69 -2.68 0.49
N ILE A 80 9.66 -2.89 -0.34
CA ILE A 80 8.38 -2.22 -0.19
C ILE A 80 7.24 -3.23 -0.14
N VAL A 81 6.13 -2.84 0.48
CA VAL A 81 4.89 -3.62 0.48
C VAL A 81 3.76 -2.76 -0.06
N GLY A 82 3.08 -3.25 -1.10
CA GLY A 82 1.92 -2.60 -1.71
C GLY A 82 0.60 -3.05 -1.08
N ALA A 83 -0.44 -2.23 -1.17
CA ALA A 83 -1.78 -2.55 -0.62
C ALA A 83 -2.50 -3.68 -1.38
N GLY A 84 -2.04 -4.03 -2.58
CA GLY A 84 -2.56 -5.15 -3.35
C GLY A 84 -1.73 -5.41 -4.59
N ARG A 85 -2.04 -6.50 -5.29
CA ARG A 85 -1.45 -6.84 -6.58
C ARG A 85 -2.29 -6.26 -7.72
N THR A 86 -1.63 -6.00 -8.84
CA THR A 86 -2.26 -5.69 -10.11
C THR A 86 -1.61 -6.56 -11.18
N ASP A 87 -2.42 -7.03 -12.12
CA ASP A 87 -1.95 -7.84 -13.24
C ASP A 87 -1.20 -6.99 -14.28
N ALA A 88 -0.53 -7.67 -15.22
CA ALA A 88 0.15 -7.00 -16.32
C ALA A 88 -0.80 -6.10 -17.11
N GLY A 89 -0.35 -4.89 -17.45
CA GLY A 89 -1.15 -3.90 -18.18
C GLY A 89 -2.17 -3.13 -17.34
N VAL A 90 -2.42 -3.50 -16.07
CA VAL A 90 -3.37 -2.79 -15.20
C VAL A 90 -2.74 -1.49 -14.69
N HIS A 91 -3.50 -0.40 -14.71
CA HIS A 91 -3.08 0.93 -14.25
C HIS A 91 -3.44 1.17 -12.79
N ALA A 92 -2.72 2.09 -12.14
CA ALA A 92 -3.14 2.61 -10.83
C ALA A 92 -3.11 4.14 -10.78
N ARG A 93 -4.13 4.73 -10.15
CA ARG A 93 -4.13 6.17 -9.82
C ARG A 93 -3.43 6.47 -8.49
N GLY A 94 -3.28 5.47 -7.62
CA GLY A 94 -2.79 5.66 -6.26
C GLY A 94 -2.74 4.37 -5.47
N GLN A 95 -1.96 3.40 -5.96
CA GLN A 95 -1.66 2.21 -5.19
C GLN A 95 -0.94 2.63 -3.89
N ALA A 96 -1.45 2.21 -2.73
CA ALA A 96 -0.78 2.47 -1.47
C ALA A 96 0.43 1.54 -1.32
N PHE A 97 1.49 2.05 -0.70
CA PHE A 97 2.65 1.25 -0.34
C PHE A 97 3.30 1.78 0.94
N HIS A 98 4.13 0.96 1.58
CA HIS A 98 5.07 1.40 2.62
C HIS A 98 6.45 0.76 2.46
N PHE A 99 7.41 1.32 3.17
CA PHE A 99 8.78 0.84 3.31
C PHE A 99 9.37 1.37 4.62
N ASP A 100 10.46 0.75 5.06
CA ASP A 100 11.13 1.08 6.32
C ASP A 100 12.53 1.66 6.08
N LEU A 101 12.80 2.78 6.75
CA LEU A 101 14.12 3.40 6.83
C LEU A 101 14.75 3.16 8.20
N VAL A 102 16.07 3.08 8.27
CA VAL A 102 16.80 3.09 9.54
C VAL A 102 17.29 4.49 9.84
N GLN A 103 17.66 4.74 11.10
CA GLN A 103 18.11 6.06 11.52
C GLN A 103 19.29 6.60 10.67
N ASP A 104 20.22 5.75 10.26
CA ASP A 104 21.39 6.14 9.44
C ASP A 104 21.01 6.66 8.05
N ASP A 105 19.87 6.22 7.50
CA ASP A 105 19.35 6.70 6.21
C ASP A 105 18.93 8.17 6.27
N LEU A 106 18.54 8.64 7.46
CA LEU A 106 18.07 10.00 7.69
C LEU A 106 19.24 10.98 7.82
N TYR A 107 20.36 10.55 8.40
CA TYR A 107 21.53 11.39 8.65
C TYR A 107 22.51 11.50 7.46
N SER A 108 22.40 10.62 6.47
CA SER A 108 23.28 10.59 5.29
C SER A 108 23.10 11.78 4.34
N GLY A 109 22.07 12.61 4.53
CA GLY A 109 21.80 13.82 3.75
C GLY A 109 21.99 15.11 4.56
N ASN A 110 23.23 15.56 4.72
CA ASN A 110 23.61 16.87 5.29
C ASN A 110 23.23 17.12 6.76
N TYR A 111 23.87 16.43 7.72
CA TYR A 111 24.05 16.91 9.10
C TYR A 111 25.54 17.09 9.43
N GLN A 112 26.20 17.99 8.69
CA GLN A 112 27.40 18.65 9.17
C GLN A 112 27.21 20.15 9.07
N GLN A 113 26.30 20.69 9.89
CA GLN A 113 26.38 22.03 10.50
C GLN A 113 25.08 22.31 11.24
N GLN A 114 25.11 22.11 12.55
CA GLN A 114 24.67 23.03 13.61
C GLN A 114 24.40 22.20 14.87
N GLN A 115 25.45 22.03 15.66
CA GLN A 115 25.27 21.81 17.09
C GLN A 115 24.87 23.16 17.71
N GLN A 116 23.95 23.10 18.67
CA GLN A 116 23.50 24.15 19.60
C GLN A 116 22.37 25.06 19.09
N SER A 117 21.13 24.73 19.45
CA SER A 117 20.44 25.36 20.59
C SER A 117 19.05 24.76 20.81
N ASN A 118 18.64 24.67 22.08
CA ASN A 118 17.35 24.11 22.49
C ASN A 118 16.17 24.97 21.98
N VAL A 119 15.57 24.58 20.85
CA VAL A 119 14.22 25.00 20.39
C VAL A 119 13.46 23.75 19.90
N GLU A 120 13.41 22.73 20.73
CA GLU A 120 13.35 21.30 20.32
C GLU A 120 11.98 20.73 19.89
N LYS A 121 11.02 21.51 19.37
CA LYS A 121 9.73 20.89 18.91
C LYS A 121 9.07 21.47 17.67
N LYS A 122 9.34 22.72 17.30
CA LYS A 122 8.79 23.29 16.05
C LYS A 122 9.74 23.09 14.87
N GLU A 123 11.04 23.06 15.11
CA GLU A 123 12.07 22.89 14.07
C GLU A 123 12.06 21.44 13.54
N ASP A 124 11.98 20.44 14.43
CA ASP A 124 11.96 19.02 14.05
C ASP A 124 10.82 18.65 13.08
N ASP A 125 9.62 19.22 13.28
CA ASP A 125 8.45 18.97 12.44
C ASP A 125 8.64 19.54 11.01
N GLU A 126 9.24 20.74 10.91
CA GLU A 126 9.53 21.39 9.62
C GLU A 126 10.67 20.69 8.88
N GLU A 127 11.67 20.19 9.62
CA GLU A 127 12.77 19.40 9.08
C GLU A 127 12.30 18.06 8.51
N GLU A 128 11.43 17.33 9.24
CA GLU A 128 10.85 16.07 8.78
C GLU A 128 9.99 16.28 7.52
N GLU A 129 9.13 17.31 7.52
CA GLU A 129 8.32 17.62 6.35
C GLU A 129 9.20 18.00 5.14
N THR A 130 10.27 18.75 5.38
CA THR A 130 11.24 19.12 4.35
C THR A 130 11.96 17.88 3.80
N PHE A 131 12.37 16.94 4.67
CA PHE A 131 12.95 15.67 4.27
C PHE A 131 11.99 14.87 3.39
N ILE A 132 10.73 14.70 3.81
CA ILE A 132 9.71 13.95 3.07
C ILE A 132 9.47 14.58 1.70
N ARG A 133 9.38 15.91 1.61
CA ARG A 133 9.22 16.63 0.35
C ARG A 133 10.42 16.44 -0.59
N LYS A 134 11.64 16.51 -0.07
CA LYS A 134 12.88 16.25 -0.83
C LYS A 134 12.97 14.80 -1.29
N LEU A 135 12.61 13.86 -0.42
CA LEU A 135 12.54 12.43 -0.72
C LEU A 135 11.55 12.18 -1.86
N GLN A 136 10.30 12.63 -1.74
CA GLN A 136 9.28 12.49 -2.79
C GLN A 136 9.74 13.11 -4.11
N SER A 137 10.37 14.29 -4.07
CA SER A 137 10.88 14.96 -5.27
C SER A 137 11.98 14.16 -5.95
N SER A 138 12.92 13.60 -5.17
CA SER A 138 13.97 12.75 -5.72
C SER A 138 13.46 11.42 -6.24
N LEU A 139 12.48 10.80 -5.60
CA LEU A 139 11.88 9.58 -6.12
C LEU A 139 11.25 9.87 -7.48
N ASN A 140 10.47 10.95 -7.59
CA ASN A 140 9.84 11.34 -8.85
C ASN A 140 10.83 11.79 -9.94
N SER A 141 12.03 12.28 -9.57
CA SER A 141 13.06 12.61 -10.56
C SER A 141 13.80 11.36 -11.07
N MET A 142 13.80 10.27 -10.30
CA MET A 142 14.45 9.00 -10.65
C MET A 142 13.49 8.00 -11.31
N LEU A 143 12.19 8.10 -11.01
CA LEU A 143 11.12 7.33 -11.65
C LEU A 143 10.96 7.76 -13.11
N ARG A 144 10.45 6.86 -13.94
CA ARG A 144 10.11 7.19 -15.32
C ARG A 144 8.88 8.09 -15.37
N GLY A 145 8.70 8.78 -16.51
CA GLY A 145 7.54 9.65 -16.72
C GLY A 145 6.17 8.94 -16.72
N ASP A 146 6.15 7.61 -16.72
CA ASP A 146 4.95 6.77 -16.62
C ASP A 146 4.55 6.44 -15.16
N THR A 147 5.35 6.87 -14.18
CA THR A 147 5.22 6.54 -12.76
C THR A 147 5.37 7.79 -11.89
N ARG A 148 4.60 7.89 -10.82
CA ARG A 148 4.69 9.02 -9.89
C ARG A 148 4.28 8.66 -8.47
N VAL A 149 5.14 8.98 -7.51
CA VAL A 149 4.88 8.91 -6.07
C VAL A 149 4.31 10.23 -5.56
N TRP A 150 3.32 10.14 -4.68
CA TRP A 150 2.67 11.28 -4.04
C TRP A 150 2.14 10.92 -2.65
N ASN A 151 1.79 11.93 -1.86
CA ASN A 151 1.35 11.77 -0.47
C ASN A 151 2.29 10.89 0.37
N LEU A 152 3.59 11.06 0.17
CA LEU A 152 4.57 10.42 1.05
C LEU A 152 4.48 11.04 2.44
N SER A 153 4.44 10.21 3.47
CA SER A 153 4.44 10.64 4.87
C SER A 153 5.05 9.57 5.76
N ARG A 154 5.43 9.93 6.99
CA ARG A 154 5.61 8.92 8.04
C ARG A 154 4.32 8.14 8.24
N ALA A 155 4.43 6.85 8.46
CA ALA A 155 3.29 5.99 8.68
C ALA A 155 2.81 6.14 10.15
N PRO A 156 1.49 6.25 10.38
CA PRO A 156 0.95 6.38 11.73
C PRO A 156 1.14 5.07 12.52
N ILE A 157 1.06 5.17 13.85
CA ILE A 157 0.96 4.00 14.72
C ILE A 157 -0.53 3.74 14.94
N GLU A 158 -0.95 2.49 14.73
CA GLU A 158 -2.30 2.04 14.95
C GLU A 158 -2.44 1.55 16.38
N ILE A 159 -3.47 2.02 17.07
CA ILE A 159 -3.81 1.58 18.41
C ILE A 159 -5.07 0.71 18.30
N ILE A 160 -4.92 -0.55 18.63
CA ILE A 160 -6.00 -1.53 18.66
C ILE A 160 -6.50 -1.60 20.10
N SER A 161 -7.71 -1.14 20.33
CA SER A 161 -8.43 -1.37 21.59
C SER A 161 -9.34 -2.58 21.42
N ASN A 162 -9.09 -3.63 22.19
CA ASN A 162 -10.06 -4.69 22.38
C ASN A 162 -11.10 -4.17 23.37
N ASN A 163 -12.36 -4.11 22.98
CA ASN A 163 -13.44 -3.95 23.94
C ASN A 163 -13.69 -5.34 24.52
N ASP A 164 -13.10 -5.63 25.67
CA ASP A 164 -13.24 -6.93 26.35
C ASP A 164 -14.57 -7.09 27.13
N ASP A 165 -15.53 -6.16 26.94
CA ASP A 165 -16.83 -6.18 27.63
C ASP A 165 -18.00 -6.21 26.62
N ASP A 166 -18.68 -7.37 26.57
CA ASP A 166 -20.07 -7.66 26.18
C ASP A 166 -20.58 -7.56 24.71
N ASP A 167 -21.25 -8.65 24.31
CA ASP A 167 -22.28 -8.84 23.26
C ASP A 167 -21.96 -8.59 21.76
N ASP A 168 -21.78 -9.69 21.00
CA ASP A 168 -22.20 -9.92 19.60
C ASP A 168 -22.19 -8.74 18.61
N ASN A 169 -21.15 -7.89 18.66
CA ASN A 169 -20.97 -6.83 17.68
C ASN A 169 -19.49 -6.59 17.40
N ASP A 170 -18.98 -7.32 16.41
CA ASP A 170 -17.59 -7.34 15.93
C ASP A 170 -17.19 -6.01 15.27
N ASN A 171 -17.03 -4.96 16.09
CA ASN A 171 -16.52 -3.66 15.67
C ASN A 171 -15.25 -3.31 16.48
N SER A 172 -14.15 -4.00 16.18
CA SER A 172 -12.82 -3.57 16.63
C SER A 172 -12.55 -2.14 16.13
N THR A 173 -12.50 -1.18 17.06
CA THR A 173 -12.32 0.24 16.71
C THR A 173 -10.83 0.55 16.59
N THR A 174 -10.31 0.60 15.36
CA THR A 174 -8.92 1.04 15.11
C THR A 174 -8.83 2.55 15.17
N THR A 175 -8.23 3.11 16.21
CA THR A 175 -7.94 4.55 16.28
C THR A 175 -6.51 4.80 15.79
N THR A 176 -6.37 5.54 14.69
CA THR A 176 -5.06 6.00 14.21
C THR A 176 -4.63 7.23 15.00
N LYS A 177 -3.57 7.12 15.80
CA LYS A 177 -2.87 8.31 16.29
C LYS A 177 -1.76 8.65 15.32
N ASN A 178 -1.72 9.90 14.87
CA ASN A 178 -0.52 10.40 14.21
C ASN A 178 0.65 10.28 15.21
N THR A 179 1.84 9.93 14.74
CA THR A 179 3.06 9.66 15.52
C THR A 179 3.55 10.81 16.41
N LYS A 180 2.77 11.88 16.59
CA LYS A 180 3.18 13.10 17.29
C LYS A 180 3.18 12.99 18.82
N ASP A 181 2.67 11.89 19.41
CA ASP A 181 2.49 11.73 20.87
C ASP A 181 3.16 10.48 21.49
N THR A 182 4.25 9.93 20.93
CA THR A 182 4.82 8.69 21.50
C THR A 182 6.35 8.67 21.57
N LEU A 183 6.91 9.57 22.38
CA LEU A 183 7.98 9.14 23.28
C LEU A 183 7.29 8.40 24.42
N LEU A 184 7.44 7.09 24.51
CA LEU A 184 6.92 6.31 25.64
C LEU A 184 7.67 6.78 26.92
N PRO A 185 7.01 7.38 27.94
CA PRO A 185 7.63 7.46 29.24
C PRO A 185 7.61 6.05 29.85
N SER A 186 8.79 5.53 30.16
CA SER A 186 8.96 4.36 31.02
C SER A 186 8.42 4.69 32.42
N SER A 187 7.14 4.43 32.69
CA SER A 187 6.62 4.25 34.06
C SER A 187 5.17 3.76 34.06
N THR A 188 5.01 2.50 34.48
CA THR A 188 3.90 1.91 35.23
C THR A 188 2.54 2.63 35.18
N TYR A 189 1.68 2.20 34.25
CA TYR A 189 0.22 2.19 34.44
C TYR A 189 -0.34 1.03 33.59
N GLN A 190 -0.89 -0.01 34.24
CA GLN A 190 -1.62 -1.08 33.57
C GLN A 190 -2.99 -0.52 33.15
N GLN A 191 -3.04 0.03 31.94
CA GLN A 191 -4.27 0.33 31.21
C GLN A 191 -4.67 -0.90 30.37
N PRO A 192 -5.95 -1.05 29.97
CA PRO A 192 -6.42 -2.20 29.17
C PRO A 192 -5.49 -2.42 27.97
N SER A 193 -5.29 -3.68 27.56
CA SER A 193 -4.22 -4.12 26.66
C SER A 193 -4.32 -3.51 25.25
N HIS A 194 -3.93 -2.24 25.11
CA HIS A 194 -3.84 -1.57 23.82
C HIS A 194 -2.66 -2.18 23.07
N HIS A 195 -2.95 -2.93 22.02
CA HIS A 195 -1.91 -3.48 21.15
C HIS A 195 -1.53 -2.39 20.16
N HIS A 196 -0.26 -1.98 20.19
CA HIS A 196 0.29 -1.03 19.22
C HIS A 196 0.79 -1.78 18.00
N ARG A 197 0.32 -1.39 16.82
CA ARG A 197 0.73 -1.98 15.56
C ARG A 197 1.21 -0.90 14.60
N GLN A 198 2.27 -1.19 13.85
CA GLN A 198 2.69 -0.30 12.78
C GLN A 198 1.71 -0.38 11.61
N TRP A 199 1.36 0.77 11.02
CA TRP A 199 0.54 0.82 9.83
C TRP A 199 1.12 -0.08 8.72
N HIS A 200 0.25 -0.80 8.02
CA HIS A 200 0.63 -1.75 6.98
C HIS A 200 -0.28 -1.60 5.75
N ALA A 201 0.31 -1.46 4.57
CA ALA A 201 -0.44 -1.12 3.36
C ALA A 201 -1.61 -2.06 3.02
N ILE A 202 -1.48 -3.36 3.32
CA ILE A 202 -2.53 -4.37 3.11
C ILE A 202 -3.52 -4.38 4.29
N MET A 203 -3.03 -4.68 5.49
CA MET A 203 -3.89 -4.95 6.64
C MET A 203 -4.60 -3.70 7.18
N SER A 204 -4.03 -2.51 6.99
CA SER A 204 -4.64 -1.24 7.38
C SER A 204 -5.59 -0.69 6.29
N ALA A 205 -5.77 -1.38 5.16
CA ALA A 205 -6.68 -0.96 4.10
C ALA A 205 -8.11 -1.43 4.39
N GLN A 206 -9.06 -0.48 4.43
CA GLN A 206 -10.48 -0.78 4.66
C GLN A 206 -11.23 -1.21 3.39
N SER A 207 -10.85 -0.64 2.25
CA SER A 207 -11.44 -0.95 0.94
C SER A 207 -10.50 -0.61 -0.20
N LYS A 208 -10.79 -1.18 -1.37
CA LYS A 208 -10.07 -0.90 -2.62
C LYS A 208 -11.06 -0.45 -3.69
N LEU A 209 -10.66 0.55 -4.46
CA LEU A 209 -11.50 1.14 -5.50
C LEU A 209 -10.95 0.84 -6.88
N TYR A 210 -11.75 0.15 -7.69
CA TYR A 210 -11.44 -0.18 -9.08
C TYR A 210 -12.34 0.62 -10.03
N SER A 211 -11.80 0.98 -11.20
CA SER A 211 -12.51 1.77 -12.21
C SER A 211 -12.21 1.23 -13.59
N TYR A 212 -13.23 0.62 -14.21
CA TYR A 212 -13.17 0.17 -15.59
C TYR A 212 -13.72 1.24 -16.53
N ARG A 213 -13.07 1.39 -17.68
CA ARG A 213 -13.49 2.32 -18.74
C ARG A 213 -13.76 1.52 -20.01
N ILE A 214 -14.99 1.63 -20.48
CA ILE A 214 -15.46 0.99 -21.70
C ILE A 214 -15.84 2.10 -22.68
N THR A 215 -15.65 1.85 -23.98
CA THR A 215 -16.15 2.69 -25.07
C THR A 215 -16.92 1.83 -26.06
N THR A 216 -18.03 2.38 -26.57
CA THR A 216 -18.97 1.72 -27.51
C THR A 216 -19.13 2.55 -28.78
N ASN A 217 -18.14 3.40 -29.08
CA ASN A 217 -18.13 4.17 -30.33
C ASN A 217 -17.84 3.23 -31.51
N ASP A 218 -18.07 3.70 -32.74
CA ASP A 218 -17.76 2.90 -33.94
C ASP A 218 -16.27 2.60 -34.08
N TYR A 219 -15.42 3.44 -33.47
CA TYR A 219 -13.97 3.31 -33.50
C TYR A 219 -13.34 3.60 -32.14
N LEU A 220 -12.22 2.90 -31.88
CA LEU A 220 -11.38 3.14 -30.72
C LEU A 220 -10.44 4.31 -30.99
N ASP A 221 -10.51 5.35 -30.16
CA ASP A 221 -9.53 6.43 -30.15
C ASP A 221 -8.11 5.86 -29.91
N PRO A 222 -7.15 6.04 -30.83
CA PRO A 222 -5.78 5.55 -30.68
C PRO A 222 -5.08 6.03 -29.41
N ILE A 223 -5.45 7.19 -28.87
CA ILE A 223 -4.89 7.72 -27.62
C ILE A 223 -5.37 6.89 -26.42
N GLN A 224 -6.58 6.35 -26.49
CA GLN A 224 -7.24 5.67 -25.38
C GLN A 224 -7.08 4.14 -25.42
N ARG A 225 -6.38 3.61 -26.43
CA ARG A 225 -6.23 2.17 -26.68
C ARG A 225 -5.70 1.34 -25.50
N HIS A 226 -4.94 1.96 -24.60
CA HIS A 226 -4.39 1.29 -23.41
C HIS A 226 -5.18 1.57 -22.13
N THR A 227 -6.13 2.51 -22.15
CA THR A 227 -6.87 2.93 -20.94
C THR A 227 -8.37 2.61 -21.00
N ARG A 228 -8.83 2.06 -22.12
CA ARG A 228 -10.23 1.64 -22.33
C ARG A 228 -10.31 0.31 -23.04
N VAL A 229 -11.35 -0.43 -22.69
CA VAL A 229 -11.82 -1.57 -23.47
C VAL A 229 -12.82 -1.08 -24.52
N HIS A 230 -12.63 -1.48 -25.77
CA HIS A 230 -13.58 -1.20 -26.84
C HIS A 230 -14.55 -2.37 -26.99
N ILE A 231 -15.85 -2.08 -26.94
CA ILE A 231 -16.89 -3.05 -27.26
C ILE A 231 -17.49 -2.62 -28.59
N TYR A 232 -17.36 -3.46 -29.61
CA TYR A 232 -17.88 -3.19 -30.96
C TYR A 232 -19.39 -3.47 -31.08
N ASP A 233 -19.96 -4.19 -30.11
CA ASP A 233 -21.37 -4.50 -30.07
C ASP A 233 -22.20 -3.42 -29.35
N THR A 234 -23.50 -3.40 -29.62
CA THR A 234 -24.44 -2.54 -28.91
C THR A 234 -24.63 -3.00 -27.47
N VAL A 235 -24.37 -2.12 -26.50
CA VAL A 235 -24.57 -2.40 -25.08
C VAL A 235 -25.85 -1.71 -24.59
N ASN A 236 -26.79 -2.48 -24.05
CA ASN A 236 -27.95 -1.90 -23.37
C ASN A 236 -27.54 -1.39 -21.98
N ILE A 237 -27.32 -0.08 -21.88
CA ILE A 237 -26.86 0.57 -20.65
C ILE A 237 -27.90 0.46 -19.52
N THR A 238 -29.20 0.51 -19.83
CA THR A 238 -30.26 0.41 -18.83
C THR A 238 -30.29 -0.97 -18.20
N THR A 239 -30.20 -2.03 -19.02
CA THR A 239 -30.11 -3.41 -18.53
C THR A 239 -28.81 -3.63 -17.75
N LEU A 240 -27.69 -3.09 -18.22
CA LEU A 240 -26.43 -3.19 -17.49
C LEU A 240 -26.53 -2.52 -16.11
N GLN A 241 -27.12 -1.33 -16.03
CA GLN A 241 -27.32 -0.62 -14.76
C GLN A 241 -28.22 -1.39 -13.79
N SER A 242 -29.31 -2.00 -14.27
CA SER A 242 -30.19 -2.80 -13.41
C SER A 242 -29.48 -4.07 -12.91
N VAL A 243 -28.73 -4.75 -13.78
CA VAL A 243 -27.99 -5.96 -13.41
C VAL A 243 -26.91 -5.68 -12.36
N LEU A 244 -26.19 -4.56 -12.48
CA LEU A 244 -25.13 -4.20 -11.54
C LEU A 244 -25.62 -3.96 -10.11
N GLN A 245 -26.90 -3.59 -9.92
CA GLN A 245 -27.45 -3.42 -8.58
C GLN A 245 -27.50 -4.73 -7.78
N TYR A 246 -27.62 -5.88 -8.46
CA TYR A 246 -27.56 -7.19 -7.79
C TYR A 246 -26.17 -7.51 -7.20
N TYR A 247 -25.13 -6.79 -7.61
CA TYR A 247 -23.75 -7.00 -7.14
C TYR A 247 -23.39 -6.10 -5.94
N VAL A 248 -24.28 -5.20 -5.51
CA VAL A 248 -24.06 -4.35 -4.35
C VAL A 248 -24.33 -5.15 -3.07
N GLY A 249 -23.43 -5.08 -2.10
CA GLY A 249 -23.55 -5.76 -0.81
C GLY A 249 -22.57 -6.93 -0.65
N THR A 250 -22.91 -7.83 0.27
CA THR A 250 -22.12 -9.03 0.58
C THR A 250 -22.61 -10.21 -0.25
N HIS A 251 -21.73 -10.79 -1.05
CA HIS A 251 -22.02 -11.94 -1.90
C HIS A 251 -20.82 -12.88 -1.96
N ASP A 252 -21.08 -14.14 -2.32
CA ASP A 252 -20.03 -15.08 -2.70
C ASP A 252 -19.61 -14.82 -4.15
N PHE A 253 -18.42 -14.25 -4.33
CA PHE A 253 -17.86 -13.92 -5.64
C PHE A 253 -16.87 -14.95 -6.17
N ARG A 254 -16.80 -16.17 -5.61
CA ARG A 254 -15.85 -17.22 -6.07
C ARG A 254 -15.98 -17.53 -7.56
N ALA A 255 -17.18 -17.47 -8.12
CA ALA A 255 -17.42 -17.67 -9.56
C ALA A 255 -16.74 -16.63 -10.47
N PHE A 256 -16.33 -15.47 -9.92
CA PHE A 256 -15.63 -14.40 -10.62
C PHE A 256 -14.13 -14.37 -10.34
N ALA A 257 -13.64 -15.22 -9.43
CA ALA A 257 -12.21 -15.38 -9.25
C ALA A 257 -11.60 -15.99 -10.53
N GLY A 258 -10.45 -15.48 -10.95
CA GLY A 258 -9.65 -16.15 -11.98
C GLY A 258 -9.31 -17.58 -11.54
N ALA A 259 -9.05 -18.48 -12.50
CA ALA A 259 -8.86 -19.91 -12.22
C ALA A 259 -7.88 -20.17 -11.06
N ILE A 260 -8.43 -20.45 -9.87
CA ILE A 260 -7.70 -20.84 -8.66
C ILE A 260 -6.85 -22.10 -8.98
N GLU A 261 -7.39 -23.00 -9.81
CA GLU A 261 -6.74 -24.24 -10.26
C GLU A 261 -5.44 -24.04 -11.07
N ALA A 262 -5.26 -22.88 -11.74
CA ALA A 262 -4.06 -22.63 -12.53
C ALA A 262 -2.83 -22.31 -11.67
N ASN A 263 -3.05 -21.83 -10.43
CA ASN A 263 -1.97 -21.51 -9.49
C ASN A 263 -1.55 -22.74 -8.68
N MET A 264 -2.49 -23.61 -8.26
CA MET A 264 -2.17 -24.88 -7.59
C MET A 264 -1.36 -25.85 -8.47
N ARG A 265 -1.45 -25.74 -9.81
CA ARG A 265 -0.65 -26.55 -10.75
C ARG A 265 0.81 -26.07 -10.92
N LYS A 266 1.17 -24.89 -10.41
CA LYS A 266 2.54 -24.36 -10.51
C LYS A 266 3.40 -24.64 -9.27
N SER A 267 2.78 -25.11 -8.19
CA SER A 267 3.42 -25.51 -6.93
C SER A 267 3.57 -27.03 -6.78
N GLY A 268 3.35 -27.81 -7.86
CA GLY A 268 3.57 -29.26 -7.92
C GLY A 268 4.84 -29.65 -8.64
#